data_AF-A0A7S1ZCE6-F1
#
_entry.id   AF-A0A7S1ZCE6-F1
#
_cell.length_a   1.000
_cell.length_b   1.000
_cell.length_c   1.000
_cell.angle_alpha   90.00
_cell.angle_beta   90.00
_cell.angle_gamma   90.00
#
_symmetry.space_group_name_H-M   'P 1'
#
loop_
_entity.id
_entity.type
_entity.pdbx_description
1 polymer ?
#
loop_
_entity_poly.entity_id
_entity_poly.type
_entity_poly.pdbx_seq_one_letter_code
_entity_poly.pdbx_strand_id
1 'polypeptide(L)'
;TSLPTSSKILAMRNKQSSDILEAYSISQEKKSDELTQPLISLSSFSDECVVPTNIIRLTSSSSRAGLGITEKKMKNSSEKVVIVKFVLSDGIAKIHNIQPGMIILDYDNTMSIVKRMECGPYPFDLRFYSPLPSEVD
;
A
#
# COMPACT_ATOMS: atom_id res chain seq x y z
N THR A 1 38.01 -23.37 28.58
CA THR A 1 37.36 -24.57 28.01
C THR A 1 35.88 -24.27 27.83
N SER A 2 35.53 -23.69 26.68
CA SER A 2 34.81 -24.33 25.56
C SER A 2 33.28 -24.27 25.69
N LEU A 3 32.68 -23.30 24.99
CA LEU A 3 31.25 -23.25 24.69
C LEU A 3 30.83 -24.43 23.80
N PRO A 4 29.61 -24.98 23.95
CA PRO A 4 29.05 -25.89 22.95
C PRO A 4 28.43 -25.11 21.77
N THR A 5 29.03 -25.32 20.60
CA THR A 5 28.62 -24.90 19.26
C THR A 5 27.33 -25.59 18.84
N SER A 6 26.23 -24.84 18.73
CA SER A 6 24.94 -25.32 18.21
C SER A 6 24.92 -25.28 16.67
N SER A 7 25.86 -26.00 16.05
CA SER A 7 25.95 -26.17 14.58
C SER A 7 25.36 -27.50 14.11
N LYS A 8 24.35 -28.05 14.82
CA LYS A 8 23.75 -29.36 14.51
C LYS A 8 22.23 -29.31 14.23
N ILE A 9 21.66 -28.15 13.96
CA ILE A 9 20.25 -28.00 13.55
C ILE A 9 20.16 -27.54 12.08
N LEU A 10 20.93 -28.15 11.19
CA LEU A 10 20.87 -27.83 9.75
C LEU A 10 21.03 -29.05 8.82
N ALA A 11 20.64 -30.24 9.28
CA ALA A 11 20.84 -31.47 8.50
C ALA A 11 19.68 -32.46 8.58
N MET A 12 18.41 -32.03 8.50
CA MET A 12 17.27 -32.95 8.36
C MET A 12 16.08 -32.35 7.58
N ARG A 13 16.31 -31.68 6.45
CA ARG A 13 15.17 -31.22 5.61
C ARG A 13 15.42 -31.17 4.11
N ASN A 14 16.30 -32.02 3.58
CA ASN A 14 16.65 -31.99 2.16
C ASN A 14 16.72 -33.37 1.50
N LYS A 15 15.64 -34.15 1.62
CA LYS A 15 15.37 -35.35 0.79
C LYS A 15 13.86 -35.55 0.74
N GLN A 16 13.33 -35.67 -0.48
CA GLN A 16 11.93 -35.85 -0.89
C GLN A 16 11.24 -34.58 -1.41
N SER A 17 11.46 -34.27 -2.69
CA SER A 17 10.45 -33.72 -3.62
C SER A 17 11.07 -33.57 -5.02
N SER A 18 11.51 -34.70 -5.59
CA SER A 18 12.09 -34.76 -6.93
C SER A 18 11.50 -35.92 -7.73
N ASP A 19 10.17 -36.06 -7.73
CA ASP A 19 9.44 -37.06 -8.52
C ASP A 19 8.01 -36.58 -8.85
N ILE A 20 7.87 -35.45 -9.55
CA ILE A 20 6.61 -35.09 -10.24
C ILE A 20 6.96 -34.37 -11.54
N LEU A 21 7.52 -35.11 -12.49
CA LEU A 21 7.78 -34.65 -13.85
C LEU A 21 7.69 -35.85 -14.80
N GLU A 22 6.51 -36.45 -14.92
CA GLU A 22 6.13 -37.23 -16.10
C GLU A 22 4.65 -37.59 -16.05
N ALA A 23 4.08 -37.75 -17.24
CA ALA A 23 2.68 -38.08 -17.53
C ALA A 23 1.72 -36.88 -17.48
N TYR A 24 1.44 -36.30 -18.64
CA TYR A 24 0.30 -36.72 -19.46
C TYR A 24 0.20 -35.77 -20.66
N SER A 25 0.75 -36.21 -21.79
CA SER A 25 0.42 -35.68 -23.10
C SER A 25 -0.47 -36.68 -23.82
N ILE A 26 -1.46 -36.13 -24.54
CA ILE A 26 -2.27 -36.73 -25.61
C ILE A 26 -3.53 -37.48 -25.16
N SER A 27 -4.68 -36.86 -25.43
CA SER A 27 -5.65 -37.37 -26.41
C SER A 27 -6.67 -36.28 -26.74
N GLN A 28 -6.71 -35.88 -28.01
CA GLN A 28 -7.86 -35.20 -28.60
C GLN A 28 -8.88 -36.25 -29.01
N GLU A 29 -10.17 -36.04 -28.72
CA GLU A 29 -11.23 -36.22 -29.72
C GLU A 29 -12.56 -35.59 -29.28
N LYS A 30 -13.11 -34.76 -30.17
CA LYS A 30 -14.51 -34.38 -30.42
C LYS A 30 -15.59 -34.77 -29.40
N LYS A 31 -16.35 -33.78 -28.93
CA LYS A 31 -17.80 -33.74 -29.15
C LYS A 31 -18.38 -32.33 -28.94
N SER A 32 -19.11 -31.88 -29.93
CA SER A 32 -20.02 -30.73 -29.91
C SER A 32 -21.01 -30.87 -28.76
N ASP A 33 -21.29 -29.78 -28.04
CA ASP A 33 -22.66 -29.30 -27.85
C ASP A 33 -22.66 -27.88 -27.27
N GLU A 34 -23.54 -27.10 -27.88
CA GLU A 34 -23.85 -25.69 -27.71
C GLU A 34 -24.40 -25.40 -26.30
N LEU A 35 -23.74 -24.52 -25.55
CA LEU A 35 -24.33 -23.85 -24.40
C LEU A 35 -23.72 -22.46 -24.26
N THR A 36 -24.50 -21.51 -24.76
CA THR A 36 -24.34 -20.06 -24.69
C THR A 36 -23.92 -19.62 -23.29
N GLN A 37 -22.63 -19.32 -23.12
CA GLN A 37 -22.18 -18.62 -21.92
C GLN A 37 -22.59 -17.15 -22.04
N PRO A 38 -23.21 -16.56 -21.00
CA PRO A 38 -23.46 -15.13 -21.01
C PRO A 38 -22.10 -14.42 -20.99
N LEU A 39 -21.92 -13.52 -21.96
CA LEU A 39 -20.89 -12.49 -21.96
C LEU A 39 -20.98 -11.74 -20.63
N ILE A 40 -20.12 -12.10 -19.68
CA ILE A 40 -19.88 -11.26 -18.50
C ILE A 40 -19.14 -10.06 -19.05
N SER A 41 -19.89 -8.97 -19.28
CA SER A 41 -19.33 -7.65 -19.50
C SER A 41 -18.43 -7.32 -18.31
N LEU A 42 -17.12 -7.46 -18.51
CA LEU A 42 -16.07 -6.84 -17.70
C LEU A 42 -16.10 -5.33 -17.97
N SER A 43 -17.20 -4.68 -17.64
CA SER A 43 -17.28 -3.22 -17.59
C SER A 43 -17.20 -2.77 -16.15
N SER A 44 -16.19 -1.94 -15.88
CA SER A 44 -16.08 -1.04 -14.74
C SER A 44 -15.62 -1.64 -13.42
N PHE A 45 -14.31 -1.84 -13.31
CA PHE A 45 -13.56 -1.41 -12.13
C PHE A 45 -12.27 -0.74 -12.61
N SER A 46 -12.40 0.47 -13.13
CA SER A 46 -11.28 1.41 -13.13
C SER A 46 -11.23 2.08 -11.75
N ASP A 47 -11.04 1.29 -10.70
CA ASP A 47 -10.35 1.83 -9.53
C ASP A 47 -8.92 2.02 -10.02
N GLU A 48 -8.62 3.20 -10.55
CA GLU A 48 -7.23 3.62 -10.73
C GLU A 48 -6.59 3.46 -9.35
N CYS A 49 -5.76 2.42 -9.23
CA CYS A 49 -5.02 2.15 -8.02
C CYS A 49 -4.10 3.35 -7.81
N VAL A 50 -4.53 4.28 -6.95
CA VAL A 50 -3.71 5.43 -6.55
C VAL A 50 -2.56 4.86 -5.74
N VAL A 51 -1.44 4.61 -6.42
CA VAL A 51 -0.24 4.06 -5.79
C VAL A 51 0.35 5.17 -4.92
N PRO A 52 0.48 4.96 -3.60
CA PRO A 52 1.13 5.94 -2.75
C PRO A 52 2.59 6.11 -3.21
N THR A 53 2.98 7.34 -3.50
CA THR A 53 4.34 7.65 -3.94
C THR A 53 5.30 7.61 -2.76
N ASN A 54 4.82 7.93 -1.55
CA ASN A 54 5.63 8.00 -0.35
C ASN A 54 4.83 7.50 0.86
N ILE A 55 5.53 6.86 1.80
CA ILE A 55 4.94 6.33 3.04
C ILE A 55 5.81 6.75 4.23
N ILE A 56 5.17 7.27 5.28
CA ILE A 56 5.79 7.51 6.59
C ILE A 56 5.17 6.57 7.62
N ARG A 57 5.99 5.77 8.28
CA ARG A 57 5.56 4.92 9.39
C ARG A 57 5.80 5.61 10.72
N LEU A 58 4.74 5.90 11.46
CA LEU A 58 4.81 6.40 12.83
C LEU A 58 4.75 5.20 13.78
N THR A 59 5.70 5.12 14.71
CA THR A 59 5.85 3.96 15.61
C THR A 59 5.35 4.22 17.03
N SER A 60 5.04 5.48 17.37
CA SER A 60 4.55 5.87 18.69
C SER A 60 3.75 7.18 18.62
N SER A 61 2.96 7.47 19.65
CA SER A 61 2.26 8.75 19.83
C SER A 61 3.19 9.96 20.00
N SER A 62 4.43 9.70 20.40
CA SER A 62 5.49 10.72 20.45
C SER A 62 6.17 10.99 19.11
N SER A 63 5.93 10.16 18.09
CA SER A 63 6.53 10.32 16.77
C SER A 63 5.96 11.55 16.09
N ARG A 64 6.82 12.52 15.75
CA ARG A 64 6.42 13.73 15.02
C ARG A 64 6.78 13.60 13.55
N ALA A 65 5.77 13.55 12.69
CA ALA A 65 5.99 13.54 11.24
C ALA A 65 6.64 14.84 10.74
N GLY A 66 6.45 15.96 11.45
CA GLY A 66 6.98 17.29 11.06
C GLY A 66 6.24 17.88 9.85
N LEU A 67 4.92 17.71 9.81
CA LEU A 67 4.04 18.14 8.72
C LEU A 67 3.03 19.15 9.26
N GLY A 68 2.79 20.21 8.49
CA GLY A 68 1.56 20.99 8.60
C GLY A 68 0.58 20.50 7.54
N ILE A 69 -0.66 20.20 7.94
CA ILE A 69 -1.71 19.69 7.05
C ILE A 69 -2.89 20.65 6.98
N THR A 70 -3.62 20.64 5.86
CA THR A 70 -4.83 21.44 5.67
C THR A 70 -5.82 20.72 4.75
N GLU A 71 -7.10 21.06 4.82
CA GLU A 71 -8.12 20.51 3.93
C GLU A 71 -8.27 21.42 2.71
N LYS A 72 -8.39 20.80 1.54
CA LYS A 72 -8.58 21.51 0.27
C LYS A 72 -9.62 20.79 -0.58
N LYS A 73 -10.43 21.56 -1.32
CA LYS A 73 -11.38 21.01 -2.27
C LYS A 73 -10.64 20.60 -3.53
N MET A 74 -10.91 19.40 -4.04
CA MET A 74 -10.44 18.98 -5.35
C MET A 74 -11.10 19.80 -6.46
N LYS A 75 -10.36 20.11 -7.53
CA LYS A 75 -10.88 20.94 -8.65
C LYS A 75 -12.08 20.29 -9.35
N ASN A 76 -12.00 18.98 -9.55
CA ASN A 76 -12.98 18.20 -10.32
C ASN A 76 -13.90 17.34 -9.42
N SER A 77 -13.84 17.50 -8.10
CA SER A 77 -14.67 16.74 -7.16
C SER A 77 -15.27 17.66 -6.11
N SER A 78 -16.45 17.28 -5.60
CA SER A 78 -17.02 17.95 -4.42
C SER A 78 -16.34 17.51 -3.13
N GLU A 79 -15.46 16.51 -3.20
CA GLU A 79 -14.74 15.96 -2.07
C GLU A 79 -13.63 16.90 -1.59
N LYS A 80 -13.45 16.89 -0.27
CA LYS A 80 -12.31 17.51 0.39
C LYS A 80 -11.25 16.45 0.58
N VAL A 81 -10.00 16.84 0.34
CA VAL A 81 -8.83 16.01 0.58
C VAL A 81 -7.93 16.72 1.58
N VAL A 82 -7.19 15.94 2.36
CA VAL A 82 -6.15 16.51 3.23
C VAL A 82 -4.86 16.62 2.44
N ILE A 83 -4.27 17.81 2.41
CA ILE A 83 -3.00 18.09 1.75
C ILE A 83 -1.93 18.54 2.74
N VAL A 84 -0.67 18.33 2.36
CA VAL A 84 0.49 18.87 3.06
C VAL A 84 0.61 20.36 2.74
N LYS A 85 0.52 21.21 3.77
CA LYS A 85 0.71 22.66 3.66
C LYS A 85 2.18 23.06 3.75
N PHE A 86 2.91 22.48 4.70
CA PHE A 86 4.34 22.72 4.87
C PHE A 86 5.01 21.50 5.49
N VAL A 87 6.33 21.42 5.34
CA VAL A 87 7.18 20.37 5.92
C VAL A 87 8.27 21.05 6.74
N LEU A 88 8.42 20.65 7.99
CA LEU A 88 9.49 21.13 8.86
C LEU A 88 10.84 20.53 8.42
N SER A 89 11.91 21.33 8.49
CA SER A 89 13.24 20.94 8.03
C SER A 89 13.84 19.76 8.81
N ASP A 90 13.45 19.60 10.06
CA ASP A 90 13.88 18.56 11.00
C ASP A 90 12.87 17.41 11.11
N GLY A 91 11.78 17.45 10.34
CA GLY A 91 10.72 16.44 10.37
C GLY A 91 11.06 15.14 9.64
N ILE A 92 10.51 14.02 10.11
CA ILE A 92 10.59 12.71 9.43
C ILE A 92 10.10 12.83 7.97
N ALA A 93 9.09 13.65 7.73
CA ALA A 93 8.57 13.91 6.39
C ALA A 93 9.60 14.46 5.40
N LYS A 94 10.57 15.25 5.87
CA LYS A 94 11.64 15.76 5.01
C LYS A 94 12.55 14.63 4.53
N ILE A 95 12.87 13.69 5.42
CA ILE A 95 13.67 12.50 5.12
C ILE A 95 12.98 11.61 4.08
N HIS A 96 11.65 11.51 4.16
CA HIS A 96 10.82 10.75 3.23
C HIS A 96 10.43 11.50 1.96
N ASN A 97 11.07 12.64 1.67
CA ASN A 97 10.82 13.48 0.49
C ASN A 97 9.36 13.93 0.32
N ILE A 98 8.61 14.07 1.42
CA ILE A 98 7.27 14.65 1.36
C ILE A 98 7.39 16.13 1.02
N GLN A 99 6.51 16.61 0.13
CA GLN A 99 6.47 17.99 -0.33
C GLN A 99 5.12 18.63 -0.01
N PRO A 100 5.07 19.96 0.16
CA PRO A 100 3.82 20.71 0.12
C PRO A 100 3.03 20.39 -1.16
N GLY A 101 1.71 20.24 -1.03
CA GLY A 101 0.80 19.89 -2.12
C GLY A 101 0.50 18.39 -2.25
N MET A 102 1.27 17.51 -1.60
CA MET A 102 0.94 16.08 -1.55
C MET A 102 -0.35 15.84 -0.77
N ILE A 103 -1.17 14.90 -1.25
CA ILE A 103 -2.42 14.46 -0.61
C ILE A 103 -2.12 13.33 0.36
N ILE A 104 -2.77 13.34 1.52
CA ILE A 104 -2.74 12.24 2.49
C ILE A 104 -3.94 11.33 2.22
N LEU A 105 -3.67 10.06 1.92
CA LEU A 105 -4.68 9.06 1.62
C LEU A 105 -5.32 8.52 2.91
N ASP A 106 -6.52 7.94 2.79
CA ASP A 106 -7.28 7.26 3.87
C ASP A 106 -7.86 8.16 4.96
N TYR A 107 -7.81 9.48 4.79
CA TYR A 107 -8.38 10.41 5.75
C TYR A 107 -9.19 11.50 5.07
N ASP A 108 -10.45 11.61 5.47
CA ASP A 108 -11.41 12.56 4.88
C ASP A 108 -11.20 14.00 5.40
N ASN A 109 -10.53 14.14 6.55
CA ASN A 109 -10.35 15.43 7.22
C ASN A 109 -9.12 15.40 8.15
N THR A 110 -8.67 16.60 8.51
CA THR A 110 -7.50 16.82 9.36
C THR A 110 -7.68 16.25 10.77
N MET A 111 -8.89 16.33 11.32
CA MET A 111 -9.20 15.83 12.66
C MET A 111 -9.04 14.31 12.75
N SER A 112 -9.41 13.57 11.70
CA SER A 112 -9.24 12.11 11.65
C SER A 112 -7.78 11.70 11.74
N ILE A 113 -6.87 12.45 11.10
CA ILE A 113 -5.42 12.20 11.17
C ILE A 113 -4.91 12.49 12.58
N VAL A 114 -5.29 13.65 13.16
CA VAL A 114 -4.89 14.01 14.53
C VAL A 114 -5.36 12.96 15.52
N LYS A 115 -6.63 12.55 15.45
CA LYS A 115 -7.18 11.49 16.30
C LYS A 115 -6.46 10.16 16.11
N ARG A 116 -6.06 9.81 14.88
CA ARG A 116 -5.27 8.60 14.61
C ARG A 116 -3.87 8.66 15.22
N MET A 117 -3.25 9.84 15.23
CA MET A 117 -1.98 10.11 15.88
C MET A 117 -2.11 10.09 17.42
N GLU A 118 -3.21 10.56 17.99
CA GLU A 118 -3.35 10.64 19.45
C GLU A 118 -3.80 9.32 20.08
N CYS A 119 -4.78 8.64 19.48
CA CYS A 119 -5.49 7.53 20.12
C CYS A 119 -5.36 6.19 19.40
N GLY A 120 -4.73 6.15 18.22
CA GLY A 120 -4.73 4.96 17.40
C GLY A 120 -3.64 3.93 17.78
N PRO A 121 -3.82 2.65 17.40
CA PRO A 121 -2.79 1.65 17.61
C PRO A 121 -1.55 1.96 16.77
N TYR A 122 -0.40 1.79 17.38
CA TYR A 122 0.89 1.94 16.73
C TYR A 122 1.52 0.58 16.41
N PRO A 123 2.31 0.47 15.34
CA PRO A 123 2.63 1.51 14.36
C PRO A 123 1.51 1.74 13.33
N PHE A 124 1.55 2.87 12.62
CA PHE A 124 0.67 3.11 11.46
C PHE A 124 1.35 3.93 10.38
N ASP A 125 0.84 3.81 9.16
CA ASP A 125 1.41 4.42 7.98
C ASP A 125 0.56 5.61 7.52
N LEU A 126 1.21 6.74 7.30
CA LEU A 126 0.69 7.86 6.53
C LEU A 126 1.12 7.66 5.08
N ARG A 127 0.14 7.54 4.19
CA ARG A 127 0.35 7.32 2.76
C ARG A 127 0.11 8.61 2.01
N PHE A 128 1.04 8.95 1.12
CA PHE A 128 1.03 10.21 0.39
C PHE A 128 0.93 9.94 -1.11
N TYR A 129 0.13 10.76 -1.78
CA TYR A 129 0.00 10.81 -3.22
C TYR A 129 0.42 12.20 -3.71
N SER A 130 1.23 12.25 -4.77
CA SER A 130 1.57 13.50 -5.43
C SER A 130 0.57 13.74 -6.57
N PRO A 131 -0.41 14.65 -6.40
CA PRO A 131 -1.34 14.95 -7.48
C PRO A 131 -0.63 15.61 -8.65
N LEU A 132 -1.21 15.43 -9.83
CA LEU A 132 -0.81 16.22 -11.00
C LEU A 132 -1.20 17.69 -10.77
N PRO A 133 -0.45 18.67 -11.32
CA PRO A 133 -0.73 20.10 -11.14
C PRO A 133 -2.15 20.51 -11.57
N SER A 134 -2.81 19.71 -12.41
CA SER A 134 -4.17 19.93 -12.90
C SER A 134 -5.28 19.53 -11.90
N GLU A 135 -4.96 18.81 -10.84
CA GLU A 135 -5.95 18.17 -9.95
C GLU A 135 -6.33 19.03 -8.74
N VAL A 136 -5.49 20.00 -8.38
CA VAL A 136 -5.63 20.78 -7.14
C VAL A 136 -5.64 22.27 -7.45
N ASP A 137 -6.70 22.99 -7.04
CA ASP A 137 -6.91 24.44 -7.26
C ASP A 137 -6.29 25.31 -6.18
#